data_AF-B4R9S0-F1
#
_entry.id   AF-B4R9S0-F1
#
_cell.length_a   1.000
_cell.length_b   1.000
_cell.length_c   1.000
_cell.angle_alpha   90.00
_cell.angle_beta   90.00
_cell.angle_gamma   90.00
#
_symmetry.space_group_name_H-M   'P 1'
#
loop_
_entity.id
_entity.type
_entity.pdbx_description
1 polymer ?
#
loop_
_entity_poly.entity_id
_entity_poly.type
_entity_poly.pdbx_seq_one_letter_code
_entity_poly.pdbx_strand_id
1 'polypeptide(L)'
;MLRHAIAEERGFGGDVQRPVLAKIMLAERFYPDFYEQIARLAAADPDGKVEALGRFEEHVRAPALPDDDDEDPRPAGKAAKKPAAAKPPALPSEAEEWAKNDWIKGWAAIDPLLKDVDLRPYVFVTRDKRGALGGLVAASHLEGLVERLMGPRMLARGAAAEVAKLTGPEPEEVFDAIRSRILQEDNFTKLPDGVQGLVVVVEAHPGLQRRLLEFLRELPVAKLGAWAVSSWGTAFTDATARGEFAQIAAGWAEQSENAVLQAASKGVAKLKRT
;
A
#
# COMPACT_ATOMS: atom_id res chain seq x y z
N MET A 1 19.78 -5.28 -0.45
CA MET A 1 18.31 -5.42 -0.62
C MET A 1 17.75 -4.08 -1.07
N LEU A 2 16.93 -4.06 -2.12
CA LEU A 2 16.36 -2.84 -2.70
C LEU A 2 15.65 -1.95 -1.67
N ARG A 3 14.86 -2.55 -0.77
CA ARG A 3 14.08 -1.81 0.25
C ARG A 3 14.93 -1.12 1.31
N HIS A 4 16.02 -1.75 1.77
CA HIS A 4 17.00 -1.09 2.63
C HIS A 4 17.75 0.03 1.88
N ALA A 5 18.04 -0.14 0.59
CA ALA A 5 18.64 0.93 -0.21
C ALA A 5 17.69 2.13 -0.35
N ILE A 6 16.38 1.89 -0.49
CA ILE A 6 15.36 2.95 -0.46
C ILE A 6 15.36 3.69 0.89
N ALA A 7 15.51 2.98 2.01
CA ALA A 7 15.58 3.60 3.34
C ALA A 7 16.82 4.50 3.49
N GLU A 8 17.97 4.06 2.99
CA GLU A 8 19.22 4.85 2.93
C GLU A 8 19.04 6.13 2.11
N GLU A 9 18.51 6.01 0.89
CA GLU A 9 18.27 7.16 0.00
C GLU A 9 17.25 8.16 0.58
N ARG A 10 16.33 7.69 1.42
CA ARG A 10 15.35 8.55 2.12
C ARG A 10 15.84 9.10 3.46
N GLY A 11 17.07 8.79 3.86
CA GLY A 11 17.72 9.39 5.03
C GLY A 11 17.36 8.75 6.38
N PHE A 12 16.74 7.57 6.42
CA PHE A 12 16.41 6.85 7.65
C PHE A 12 16.90 5.38 7.64
N GLY A 13 17.87 5.06 6.78
CA GLY A 13 18.48 3.72 6.71
C GLY A 13 19.08 3.23 8.04
N GLY A 14 19.56 4.16 8.87
CA GLY A 14 20.06 3.87 10.22
C GLY A 14 19.01 3.31 11.19
N ASP A 15 17.73 3.58 10.93
CA ASP A 15 16.60 3.11 11.75
C ASP A 15 16.08 1.73 11.29
N VAL A 16 16.60 1.20 10.17
CA VAL A 16 16.10 -0.03 9.54
C VAL A 16 17.16 -1.12 9.55
N GLN A 17 17.01 -2.08 10.47
CA GLN A 17 17.87 -3.25 10.55
C GLN A 17 17.48 -4.31 9.51
N ARG A 18 18.45 -4.74 8.69
CA ARG A 18 18.24 -5.76 7.64
C ARG A 18 17.55 -7.06 8.12
N PRO A 19 17.90 -7.64 9.29
CA PRO A 19 17.26 -8.87 9.76
C PRO A 19 15.78 -8.66 10.12
N VAL A 20 15.47 -7.55 10.80
CA VAL A 20 14.09 -7.16 11.15
C VAL A 20 13.28 -6.92 9.88
N LEU A 21 13.84 -6.15 8.94
CA LEU A 21 13.22 -5.88 7.65
C LEU A 21 12.92 -7.18 6.88
N ALA A 22 13.86 -8.12 6.85
CA ALA A 22 13.66 -9.41 6.19
C ALA A 22 12.50 -10.20 6.82
N LYS A 23 12.41 -10.25 8.14
CA LYS A 23 11.33 -10.92 8.86
C LYS A 23 9.97 -10.29 8.59
N ILE A 24 9.87 -8.95 8.60
CA ILE A 24 8.64 -8.23 8.24
C ILE A 24 8.24 -8.48 6.78
N MET A 25 9.21 -8.48 5.85
CA MET A 25 8.95 -8.78 4.43
C MET A 25 8.44 -10.21 4.20
N LEU A 26 8.78 -11.17 5.07
CA LEU A 26 8.20 -12.51 5.02
C LEU A 26 6.71 -12.50 5.38
N ALA A 27 6.32 -11.77 6.44
CA ALA A 27 4.91 -11.59 6.80
C ALA A 27 4.14 -10.93 5.67
N GLU A 28 4.65 -9.85 5.11
CA GLU A 28 4.03 -9.13 3.99
C GLU A 28 3.80 -10.03 2.76
N ARG A 29 4.78 -10.87 2.41
CA ARG A 29 4.72 -11.68 1.19
C ARG A 29 3.83 -12.91 1.32
N PHE A 30 3.84 -13.56 2.48
CA PHE A 30 3.24 -14.89 2.65
C PHE A 30 1.97 -14.88 3.49
N TYR A 31 1.74 -13.84 4.29
CA TYR A 31 0.51 -13.68 5.06
C TYR A 31 0.11 -12.20 5.20
N PRO A 32 -0.42 -11.58 4.11
CA PRO A 32 -0.69 -10.14 4.06
C PRO A 32 -1.61 -9.63 5.17
N ASP A 33 -2.66 -10.38 5.52
CA ASP A 33 -3.62 -9.99 6.58
C ASP A 33 -2.94 -9.86 7.95
N PHE A 34 -2.00 -10.74 8.26
CA PHE A 34 -1.22 -10.72 9.51
C PHE A 34 -0.26 -9.53 9.51
N TYR A 35 0.42 -9.29 8.39
CA TYR A 35 1.25 -8.10 8.22
C TYR A 35 0.45 -6.80 8.40
N GLU A 36 -0.75 -6.72 7.83
CA GLU A 36 -1.64 -5.57 7.97
C GLU A 36 -2.07 -5.34 9.43
N GLN A 37 -2.33 -6.41 10.19
CA GLN A 37 -2.59 -6.32 11.62
C GLN A 37 -1.38 -5.78 12.39
N ILE A 38 -0.17 -6.27 12.11
CA ILE A 38 1.08 -5.75 12.71
C ILE A 38 1.25 -4.27 12.36
N ALA A 39 1.08 -3.89 11.09
CA ALA A 39 1.23 -2.52 10.62
C ALA A 39 0.24 -1.56 11.29
N ARG A 40 -1.02 -1.98 11.44
CA ARG A 40 -2.06 -1.22 12.15
C ARG A 40 -1.72 -1.02 13.62
N LEU A 41 -1.29 -2.09 14.31
CA LEU A 41 -0.93 -2.01 15.73
C LEU A 41 0.32 -1.13 15.95
N ALA A 42 1.32 -1.25 15.09
CA ALA A 42 2.52 -0.42 15.14
C ALA A 42 2.21 1.07 14.88
N ALA A 43 1.24 1.38 14.02
CA ALA A 43 0.82 2.76 13.77
C ALA A 43 0.00 3.35 14.92
N ALA A 44 -0.72 2.52 15.68
CA ALA A 44 -1.54 2.95 16.81
C ALA A 44 -0.72 3.20 18.09
N ASP A 45 0.45 2.59 18.21
CA ASP A 45 1.34 2.75 19.37
C ASP A 45 2.27 3.98 19.23
N PRO A 46 2.39 4.85 20.25
CA PRO A 46 3.24 6.04 20.19
C PRO A 46 4.72 5.75 19.92
N ASP A 47 5.22 4.60 20.39
CA ASP A 47 6.61 4.16 20.24
C ASP A 47 6.78 3.14 19.10
N GLY A 48 5.69 2.85 18.37
CA GLY A 48 5.69 1.90 17.25
C GLY A 48 5.86 0.44 17.65
N LYS A 49 5.72 0.13 18.96
CA LYS A 49 5.93 -1.19 19.51
C LYS A 49 4.63 -1.99 19.52
N VAL A 50 4.69 -3.23 19.07
CA VAL A 50 3.50 -4.11 19.06
C VAL A 50 3.58 -5.08 20.23
N GLU A 51 2.97 -4.72 21.36
CA GLU A 51 3.01 -5.54 22.58
C GLU A 51 2.44 -6.95 22.35
N ALA A 52 1.32 -7.04 21.62
CA ALA A 52 0.71 -8.33 21.27
C ALA A 52 1.67 -9.24 20.51
N LEU A 53 2.51 -8.67 19.64
CA LEU A 53 3.50 -9.41 18.86
C LEU A 53 4.61 -9.93 19.76
N GLY A 54 5.10 -9.08 20.69
CA GLY A 54 6.10 -9.50 21.66
C GLY A 54 5.61 -10.65 22.55
N ARG A 55 4.38 -10.55 23.07
CA ARG A 55 3.77 -11.62 23.88
C ARG A 55 3.55 -12.91 23.07
N PHE A 56 3.17 -12.77 21.80
CA PHE A 56 3.01 -13.91 20.91
C PHE A 56 4.33 -14.62 20.62
N GLU A 57 5.40 -13.88 20.29
CA GLU A 57 6.73 -14.45 20.08
C GLU A 57 7.27 -15.14 21.34
N GLU A 58 7.04 -14.57 22.51
CA GLU A 58 7.38 -15.18 23.80
C GLU A 58 6.59 -16.46 24.04
N HIS A 59 5.29 -16.48 23.74
CA HIS A 59 4.45 -17.66 23.89
C HIS A 59 4.87 -18.80 22.97
N VAL A 60 5.18 -18.50 21.70
CA VAL A 60 5.67 -19.50 20.73
C VAL A 60 7.03 -20.07 21.12
N ARG A 61 7.89 -19.26 21.75
CA ARG A 61 9.22 -19.68 22.19
C ARG A 61 9.27 -20.23 23.61
N ALA A 62 8.18 -20.11 24.37
CA ALA A 62 8.12 -20.69 25.70
C ALA A 62 8.33 -22.21 25.58
N PRO A 63 9.21 -22.81 26.41
CA PRO A 63 9.32 -24.25 26.43
C PRO A 63 7.95 -24.82 26.77
N ALA A 64 7.43 -25.72 25.93
CA ALA A 64 6.18 -26.43 26.19
C ALA A 64 6.30 -27.10 27.56
N LEU A 65 5.65 -26.50 28.58
CA LEU A 65 5.34 -27.22 29.80
C LEU A 65 4.29 -28.26 29.38
N PRO A 66 4.46 -29.54 29.73
CA PRO A 66 3.48 -30.56 29.39
C PRO A 66 2.10 -30.12 29.91
N ASP A 67 1.09 -30.24 29.04
CA ASP A 67 -0.31 -30.01 29.38
C ASP A 67 -0.64 -30.84 30.63
N ASP A 68 -1.05 -30.15 31.70
CA ASP A 68 -1.49 -30.74 32.96
C ASP A 68 -2.96 -31.20 32.77
N ASP A 69 -3.14 -32.16 31.85
CA ASP A 69 -4.39 -32.90 31.61
C ASP A 69 -4.11 -34.39 31.91
N ASP A 70 -3.84 -34.70 33.17
CA ASP A 70 -4.06 -36.03 33.73
C ASP A 70 -4.39 -35.88 35.22
N GLU A 71 -5.70 -35.84 35.52
CA GLU A 71 -6.22 -36.10 36.86
C GLU A 71 -5.88 -37.55 37.26
N ASP A 72 -4.93 -37.75 38.17
CA ASP A 72 -4.94 -38.93 39.04
C ASP A 72 -4.43 -38.58 40.46
N PRO A 73 -5.15 -38.89 41.56
CA PRO A 73 -4.86 -38.33 42.86
C PRO A 73 -4.04 -39.25 43.78
N ARG A 74 -3.07 -38.65 44.50
CA ARG A 74 -2.48 -38.99 45.84
C ARG A 74 -1.07 -39.63 45.88
N PRO A 75 -0.34 -39.58 47.02
CA PRO A 75 -0.25 -38.52 48.05
C PRO A 75 1.20 -38.14 48.49
N ALA A 76 1.31 -36.90 48.99
CA ALA A 76 2.24 -36.34 50.00
C ALA A 76 3.64 -36.97 50.24
N GLY A 77 4.68 -36.19 49.90
CA GLY A 77 6.05 -36.33 50.44
C GLY A 77 6.85 -35.03 50.31
N LYS A 78 7.35 -34.50 51.43
CA LYS A 78 8.08 -33.22 51.60
C LYS A 78 9.33 -33.09 50.69
N ALA A 79 9.47 -31.96 49.99
CA ALA A 79 10.74 -31.19 49.89
C ALA A 79 10.60 -29.89 49.06
N ALA A 80 11.20 -28.82 49.59
CA ALA A 80 11.67 -27.58 48.94
C ALA A 80 10.65 -26.68 48.20
N LYS A 81 10.37 -25.51 48.79
CA LYS A 81 9.73 -24.37 48.12
C LYS A 81 10.58 -23.92 46.91
N LYS A 82 10.16 -24.31 45.71
CA LYS A 82 10.49 -23.58 44.46
C LYS A 82 9.71 -22.25 44.45
N PRO A 83 10.27 -21.16 43.88
CA PRO A 83 9.52 -19.92 43.70
C PRO A 83 8.32 -20.20 42.80
N ALA A 84 7.16 -19.68 43.17
CA ALA A 84 5.96 -19.77 42.35
C ALA A 84 6.25 -19.19 40.96
N ALA A 85 6.20 -20.05 39.93
CA ALA A 85 6.15 -19.59 38.55
C ALA A 85 4.87 -18.76 38.40
N ALA A 86 5.03 -17.47 38.17
CA ALA A 86 3.92 -16.59 37.84
C ALA A 86 3.22 -17.17 36.61
N LYS A 87 1.89 -17.37 36.68
CA LYS A 87 1.09 -17.70 35.51
C LYS A 87 1.47 -16.74 34.37
N PRO A 88 1.75 -17.22 33.15
CA PRO A 88 1.95 -16.33 32.02
C PRO A 88 0.72 -15.42 31.91
N PRO A 89 0.90 -14.10 31.70
CA PRO A 89 -0.22 -13.22 31.42
C PRO A 89 -0.99 -13.76 30.20
N ALA A 90 -2.32 -13.69 30.25
CA ALA A 90 -3.16 -14.10 29.13
C ALA A 90 -2.73 -13.39 27.85
N LEU A 91 -2.77 -14.13 26.73
CA LEU A 91 -2.47 -13.57 25.42
C LEU A 91 -3.50 -12.48 25.08
N PRO A 92 -3.09 -11.36 24.47
CA PRO A 92 -4.02 -10.42 23.85
C PRO A 92 -4.87 -11.12 22.78
N SER A 93 -6.08 -10.63 22.54
CA SER A 93 -7.03 -11.21 21.57
C SER A 93 -6.43 -11.50 20.20
N GLU A 94 -5.60 -10.59 19.70
CA GLU A 94 -4.91 -10.71 18.42
C GLU A 94 -3.92 -11.88 18.44
N ALA A 95 -3.18 -12.04 19.54
CA ALA A 95 -2.21 -13.12 19.70
C ALA A 95 -2.89 -14.49 19.86
N GLU A 96 -4.10 -14.56 20.42
CA GLU A 96 -4.90 -15.79 20.46
C GLU A 96 -5.33 -16.23 19.05
N GLU A 97 -5.67 -15.29 18.17
CA GLU A 97 -5.98 -15.57 16.77
C GLU A 97 -4.74 -16.04 16.00
N TRP A 98 -3.61 -15.39 16.22
CA TRP A 98 -2.33 -15.76 15.59
C TRP A 98 -1.86 -17.15 16.00
N ALA A 99 -2.08 -17.55 17.25
CA ALA A 99 -1.72 -18.87 17.77
C ALA A 99 -2.47 -20.05 17.10
N LYS A 100 -3.64 -19.78 16.50
CA LYS A 100 -4.42 -20.78 15.75
C LYS A 100 -3.80 -21.13 14.40
N ASN A 101 -2.80 -20.36 13.94
CA ASN A 101 -2.20 -20.53 12.62
C ASN A 101 -0.75 -21.03 12.71
N ASP A 102 -0.48 -22.21 12.14
CA ASP A 102 0.85 -22.84 12.17
C ASP A 102 1.92 -22.05 11.40
N TRP A 103 1.55 -21.37 10.32
CA TRP A 103 2.48 -20.53 9.58
C TRP A 103 2.90 -19.32 10.41
N ILE A 104 1.94 -18.67 11.09
CA ILE A 104 2.21 -17.49 11.92
C ILE A 104 3.06 -17.87 13.14
N LYS A 105 2.81 -19.04 13.75
CA LYS A 105 3.69 -19.61 14.79
C LYS A 105 5.11 -19.86 14.24
N GLY A 106 5.22 -20.48 13.06
CA GLY A 106 6.52 -20.71 12.41
C GLY A 106 7.27 -19.41 12.13
N TRP A 107 6.57 -18.36 11.70
CA TRP A 107 7.12 -17.03 11.48
C TRP A 107 7.58 -16.36 12.78
N ALA A 108 6.81 -16.48 13.88
CA ALA A 108 7.18 -15.90 15.17
C ALA A 108 8.41 -16.57 15.80
N ALA A 109 8.68 -17.83 15.45
CA ALA A 109 9.89 -18.53 15.85
C ALA A 109 11.16 -18.02 15.15
N ILE A 110 11.06 -17.28 14.03
CA ILE A 110 12.22 -16.77 13.27
C ILE A 110 12.91 -15.63 14.04
N ASP A 111 14.25 -15.61 14.07
CA ASP A 111 15.01 -14.46 14.59
C ASP A 111 15.07 -13.29 13.58
N PRO A 112 15.10 -12.02 14.03
CA PRO A 112 15.12 -11.56 15.41
C PRO A 112 13.73 -11.44 16.05
N LEU A 113 13.67 -11.42 17.38
CA LEU A 113 12.47 -11.00 18.11
C LEU A 113 12.16 -9.53 17.81
N LEU A 114 10.88 -9.24 17.67
CA LEU A 114 10.36 -7.92 17.35
C LEU A 114 9.78 -7.19 18.57
N LYS A 115 9.81 -7.86 19.73
CA LYS A 115 9.56 -7.23 21.02
C LYS A 115 10.45 -5.99 21.20
N ASP A 116 9.83 -4.89 21.62
CA ASP A 116 10.48 -3.59 21.87
C ASP A 116 11.10 -2.90 20.64
N VAL A 117 10.89 -3.41 19.42
CA VAL A 117 11.34 -2.76 18.18
C VAL A 117 10.25 -1.80 17.68
N ASP A 118 10.63 -0.56 17.35
CA ASP A 118 9.75 0.36 16.63
C ASP A 118 9.57 -0.16 15.19
N LEU A 119 8.38 -0.65 14.88
CA LEU A 119 8.08 -1.26 13.57
C LEU A 119 7.71 -0.24 12.49
N ARG A 120 7.50 1.04 12.83
CA ARG A 120 7.04 2.07 11.87
C ARG A 120 8.01 2.29 10.71
N PRO A 121 9.34 2.39 10.90
CA PRO A 121 10.29 2.54 9.79
C PRO A 121 10.25 1.34 8.83
N TYR A 122 10.04 0.14 9.38
CA TYR A 122 9.95 -1.09 8.61
C TYR A 122 8.67 -1.14 7.78
N VAL A 123 7.52 -0.87 8.40
CA VAL A 123 6.21 -0.77 7.72
C VAL A 123 6.26 0.30 6.62
N PHE A 124 6.90 1.44 6.89
CA PHE A 124 7.03 2.53 5.91
C PHE A 124 7.86 2.13 4.69
N VAL A 125 8.94 1.38 4.89
CA VAL A 125 9.81 0.87 3.81
C VAL A 125 9.17 -0.29 3.06
N THR A 126 8.42 -1.13 3.76
CA THR A 126 7.78 -2.29 3.14
C THR A 126 6.51 -1.92 2.39
N ARG A 127 5.79 -0.87 2.82
CA ARG A 127 4.69 -0.25 2.07
C ARG A 127 5.23 0.60 0.94
N ASP A 128 5.71 -0.07 -0.11
CA ASP A 128 6.01 0.59 -1.37
C ASP A 128 4.69 1.11 -1.98
N LYS A 129 4.43 2.40 -1.80
CA LYS A 129 3.34 3.19 -2.44
C LYS A 129 1.88 2.77 -2.23
N ARG A 130 1.54 1.72 -1.47
CA ARG A 130 0.13 1.37 -1.21
C ARG A 130 -0.57 2.17 -0.10
N GLY A 131 0.13 3.03 0.63
CA GLY A 131 -0.53 3.82 1.69
C GLY A 131 0.29 4.98 2.23
N ALA A 132 1.27 5.48 1.47
CA ALA A 132 2.32 6.31 2.05
C ALA A 132 1.87 7.69 2.56
N LEU A 133 0.64 8.18 2.33
CA LEU A 133 0.14 9.42 2.98
C LEU A 133 -1.38 9.71 2.81
N GLY A 134 -2.25 8.73 2.52
CA GLY A 134 -3.68 9.04 2.34
C GLY A 134 -4.66 7.91 2.05
N GLY A 135 -4.42 6.68 2.53
CA GLY A 135 -5.24 5.54 2.09
C GLY A 135 -5.43 4.42 3.10
N LEU A 136 -5.43 4.72 4.41
CA LEU A 136 -5.77 3.71 5.42
C LEU A 136 -7.23 3.22 5.31
N VAL A 137 -8.05 3.84 4.46
CA VAL A 137 -9.44 3.44 4.22
C VAL A 137 -9.89 3.83 2.81
N ALA A 138 -9.15 3.53 1.74
CA ALA A 138 -9.91 3.17 0.53
C ALA A 138 -10.56 1.84 0.88
N ALA A 139 -11.68 1.90 1.61
CA ALA A 139 -12.15 0.77 2.39
C ALA A 139 -12.34 -0.42 1.46
N SER A 140 -12.25 -1.62 2.00
CA SER A 140 -12.44 -2.86 1.26
C SER A 140 -13.63 -2.86 0.29
N HIS A 141 -14.64 -1.99 0.51
CA HIS A 141 -15.76 -1.75 -0.42
C HIS A 141 -15.39 -1.06 -1.74
N LEU A 142 -14.36 -0.22 -1.80
CA LEU A 142 -13.91 0.48 -3.01
C LEU A 142 -12.96 -0.37 -3.87
N GLU A 143 -12.34 -1.40 -3.29
CA GLU A 143 -11.35 -2.24 -3.99
C GLU A 143 -11.94 -2.88 -5.25
N GLY A 144 -13.16 -3.43 -5.17
CA GLY A 144 -13.86 -3.99 -6.32
C GLY A 144 -14.21 -2.95 -7.40
N LEU A 145 -14.45 -1.69 -7.00
CA LEU A 145 -14.65 -0.58 -7.94
C LEU A 145 -13.32 -0.21 -8.62
N VAL A 146 -12.23 -0.13 -7.85
CA VAL A 146 -10.88 0.13 -8.38
C VAL A 146 -10.46 -0.94 -9.38
N GLU A 147 -10.67 -2.22 -9.09
CA GLU A 147 -10.38 -3.31 -10.04
C GLU A 147 -11.12 -3.15 -11.37
N ARG A 148 -12.41 -2.79 -11.33
CA ARG A 148 -13.20 -2.52 -12.54
C ARG A 148 -12.71 -1.31 -13.31
N LEU A 149 -12.27 -0.26 -12.61
CA LEU A 149 -11.73 0.97 -13.20
C LEU A 149 -10.32 0.77 -13.78
N MET A 150 -9.54 -0.16 -13.22
CA MET A 150 -8.26 -0.63 -13.79
C MET A 150 -8.48 -1.47 -15.05
N GLY A 151 -9.67 -2.07 -15.24
CA GLY A 151 -9.99 -2.87 -16.41
C GLY A 151 -10.08 -2.07 -17.74
N PRO A 152 -10.36 -2.77 -18.86
CA PRO A 152 -10.53 -2.15 -20.17
C PRO A 152 -11.60 -1.06 -20.17
N ARG A 153 -11.52 -0.14 -21.16
CA ARG A 153 -12.41 1.02 -21.31
C ARG A 153 -13.89 0.73 -21.09
N MET A 154 -14.40 -0.41 -21.58
CA MET A 154 -15.81 -0.78 -21.41
C MET A 154 -16.18 -1.09 -19.95
N LEU A 155 -15.32 -1.80 -19.21
CA LEU A 155 -15.54 -2.10 -17.80
C LEU A 155 -15.48 -0.83 -16.95
N ALA A 156 -14.48 0.02 -17.20
CA ALA A 156 -14.34 1.32 -16.54
C ALA A 156 -15.57 2.21 -16.78
N ARG A 157 -16.06 2.30 -18.02
CA ARG A 157 -17.28 3.06 -18.34
C ARG A 157 -18.54 2.47 -17.69
N GLY A 158 -18.63 1.15 -17.58
CA GLY A 158 -19.73 0.48 -16.86
C GLY A 158 -19.77 0.81 -15.36
N ALA A 159 -18.66 1.30 -14.78
CA ALA A 159 -18.59 1.74 -13.39
C ALA A 159 -18.97 3.22 -13.18
N ALA A 160 -19.22 4.01 -14.24
CA ALA A 160 -19.42 5.45 -14.14
C ALA A 160 -20.59 5.87 -13.21
N ALA A 161 -21.70 5.12 -13.22
CA ALA A 161 -22.85 5.41 -12.36
C ALA A 161 -22.57 5.15 -10.87
N GLU A 162 -21.64 4.25 -10.56
CA GLU A 162 -21.20 3.93 -9.21
C GLU A 162 -20.17 4.97 -8.74
N VAL A 163 -19.23 5.32 -9.61
CA VAL A 163 -18.28 6.42 -9.38
C VAL A 163 -19.01 7.74 -9.09
N ALA A 164 -20.08 8.06 -9.82
CA ALA A 164 -20.86 9.28 -9.59
C ALA A 164 -21.56 9.33 -8.22
N LYS A 165 -21.72 8.20 -7.53
CA LYS A 165 -22.31 8.11 -6.19
C LYS A 165 -21.29 8.22 -5.07
N LEU A 166 -19.99 8.21 -5.38
CA LEU A 166 -18.94 8.37 -4.38
C LEU A 166 -19.05 9.74 -3.72
N THR A 167 -18.84 9.79 -2.41
CA THR A 167 -18.97 11.02 -1.63
C THR A 167 -17.85 11.18 -0.61
N GLY A 168 -17.69 12.41 -0.09
CA GLY A 168 -16.66 12.70 0.91
C GLY A 168 -15.25 12.41 0.36
N PRO A 169 -14.42 11.61 1.05
CA PRO A 169 -13.05 11.31 0.62
C PRO A 169 -12.97 10.22 -0.47
N GLU A 170 -14.04 9.46 -0.72
CA GLU A 170 -14.00 8.27 -1.59
C GLU A 170 -13.52 8.56 -3.03
N PRO A 171 -13.91 9.68 -3.70
CA PRO A 171 -13.41 9.97 -5.04
C PRO A 171 -11.89 10.17 -5.08
N GLU A 172 -11.33 10.81 -4.06
CA GLU A 172 -9.88 11.04 -3.93
C GLU A 172 -9.15 9.72 -3.68
N GLU A 173 -9.69 8.87 -2.80
CA GLU A 173 -9.13 7.56 -2.49
C GLU A 173 -9.10 6.64 -3.71
N VAL A 174 -10.18 6.59 -4.49
CA VAL A 174 -10.24 5.81 -5.75
C VAL A 174 -9.24 6.37 -6.77
N PHE A 175 -9.15 7.69 -6.90
CA PHE A 175 -8.18 8.33 -7.79
C PHE A 175 -6.74 7.96 -7.42
N ASP A 176 -6.38 8.08 -6.15
CA ASP A 176 -5.03 7.81 -5.67
C ASP A 176 -4.67 6.32 -5.74
N ALA A 177 -5.64 5.42 -5.51
CA ALA A 177 -5.46 3.99 -5.69
C ALA A 177 -5.12 3.62 -7.15
N ILE A 178 -5.88 4.17 -8.11
CA ILE A 178 -5.63 3.94 -9.56
C ILE A 178 -4.28 4.55 -9.97
N ARG A 179 -4.02 5.82 -9.58
CA ARG A 179 -2.75 6.51 -9.85
C ARG A 179 -1.56 5.70 -9.33
N SER A 180 -1.65 5.19 -8.10
CA SER A 180 -0.58 4.41 -7.49
C SER A 180 -0.27 3.14 -8.29
N ARG A 181 -1.30 2.40 -8.74
CA ARG A 181 -1.12 1.20 -9.58
C ARG A 181 -0.49 1.52 -10.93
N ILE A 182 -0.95 2.58 -11.60
CA ILE A 182 -0.35 3.03 -12.88
C ILE A 182 1.15 3.35 -12.70
N LEU A 183 1.50 4.03 -11.61
CA LEU A 183 2.89 4.38 -11.30
C LEU A 183 3.75 3.18 -10.84
N GLN A 184 3.16 2.01 -10.59
CA GLN A 184 3.88 0.76 -10.25
C GLN A 184 4.23 -0.09 -11.48
N GLU A 185 3.51 0.07 -12.61
CA GLU A 185 3.72 -0.76 -13.81
C GLU A 185 5.01 -0.42 -14.58
N ASP A 186 5.66 0.72 -14.30
CA ASP A 186 6.93 1.22 -14.88
C ASP A 186 7.00 1.27 -16.43
N ASN A 187 5.90 0.96 -17.12
CA ASN A 187 5.79 0.96 -18.58
C ASN A 187 4.75 1.98 -19.05
N PHE A 188 5.24 3.14 -19.47
CA PHE A 188 4.40 4.24 -19.98
C PHE A 188 4.39 4.33 -21.50
N THR A 189 4.96 3.36 -22.22
CA THR A 189 5.03 3.40 -23.70
C THR A 189 3.69 3.11 -24.35
N LYS A 190 2.91 2.21 -23.75
CA LYS A 190 1.52 1.92 -24.10
C LYS A 190 0.61 2.57 -23.06
N LEU A 191 -0.67 2.70 -23.40
CA LEU A 191 -1.71 3.15 -22.47
C LEU A 191 -1.76 2.18 -21.27
N PRO A 192 -1.42 2.62 -20.05
CA PRO A 192 -1.54 1.78 -18.87
C PRO A 192 -3.00 1.47 -18.53
N ASP A 193 -3.20 0.33 -17.88
CA ASP A 193 -4.47 -0.04 -17.30
C ASP A 193 -4.86 1.00 -16.23
N GLY A 194 -6.15 1.35 -16.14
CA GLY A 194 -6.62 2.40 -15.23
C GLY A 194 -6.61 3.84 -15.75
N VAL A 195 -5.91 4.18 -16.85
CA VAL A 195 -6.01 5.56 -17.41
C VAL A 195 -7.45 5.90 -17.80
N GLN A 196 -8.19 4.94 -18.37
CA GLN A 196 -9.61 5.13 -18.65
C GLN A 196 -10.45 5.24 -17.36
N GLY A 197 -10.05 4.53 -16.30
CA GLY A 197 -10.63 4.69 -14.96
C GLY A 197 -10.46 6.11 -14.42
N LEU A 198 -9.25 6.68 -14.50
CA LEU A 198 -9.00 8.07 -14.10
C LEU A 198 -9.88 9.07 -14.87
N VAL A 199 -10.07 8.87 -16.18
CA VAL A 199 -10.98 9.70 -16.98
C VAL A 199 -12.40 9.64 -16.43
N VAL A 200 -12.91 8.44 -16.13
CA VAL A 200 -14.27 8.25 -15.58
C VAL A 200 -14.41 8.91 -14.20
N VAL A 201 -13.40 8.76 -13.34
CA VAL A 201 -13.39 9.36 -11.99
C VAL A 201 -13.41 10.88 -12.07
N VAL A 202 -12.56 11.49 -12.89
CA VAL A 202 -12.48 12.95 -13.02
C VAL A 202 -13.69 13.52 -13.75
N GLU A 203 -14.25 12.81 -14.74
CA GLU A 203 -15.48 13.21 -15.43
C GLU A 203 -16.68 13.27 -14.48
N ALA A 204 -16.76 12.33 -13.51
CA ALA A 204 -17.79 12.33 -12.48
C ALA A 204 -17.51 13.34 -11.35
N HIS A 205 -16.24 13.59 -11.04
CA HIS A 205 -15.79 14.46 -9.95
C HIS A 205 -14.80 15.52 -10.45
N PRO A 206 -15.29 16.63 -11.04
CA PRO A 206 -14.44 17.66 -11.66
C PRO A 206 -13.41 18.30 -10.72
N GLY A 207 -13.62 18.26 -9.40
CA GLY A 207 -12.65 18.72 -8.40
C GLY A 207 -11.29 18.02 -8.50
N LEU A 208 -11.23 16.83 -9.11
CA LEU A 208 -10.00 16.04 -9.28
C LEU A 208 -9.19 16.42 -10.53
N GLN A 209 -9.68 17.34 -11.37
CA GLN A 209 -8.96 17.76 -12.59
C GLN A 209 -7.54 18.29 -12.29
N ARG A 210 -7.37 19.03 -11.18
CA ARG A 210 -6.06 19.53 -10.76
C ARG A 210 -5.10 18.40 -10.40
N ARG A 211 -5.57 17.40 -9.66
CA ARG A 211 -4.77 16.20 -9.33
C ARG A 211 -4.40 15.41 -10.58
N LEU A 212 -5.29 15.34 -11.57
CA LEU A 212 -4.96 14.73 -12.86
C LEU A 212 -3.84 15.49 -13.59
N LEU A 213 -3.84 16.82 -13.56
CA LEU A 213 -2.75 17.62 -14.12
C LEU A 213 -1.42 17.41 -13.38
N GLU A 214 -1.46 17.31 -12.05
CA GLU A 214 -0.29 17.00 -11.22
C GLU A 214 0.28 15.61 -11.56
N PHE A 215 -0.58 14.59 -11.67
CA PHE A 215 -0.18 13.26 -12.13
C PHE A 215 0.51 13.30 -13.50
N LEU A 216 -0.03 14.04 -14.47
CA LEU A 216 0.58 14.17 -15.80
C LEU A 216 1.97 14.81 -15.78
N ARG A 217 2.22 15.73 -14.84
CA ARG A 217 3.54 16.39 -14.67
C ARG A 217 4.58 15.45 -14.06
N GLU A 218 4.16 14.46 -13.29
CA GLU A 218 5.05 13.48 -12.64
C GLU A 218 5.53 12.36 -13.58
N LEU A 219 4.87 12.18 -14.72
CA LEU A 219 5.20 11.08 -15.64
C LEU A 219 6.57 11.28 -16.31
N PRO A 220 7.39 10.21 -16.45
CA PRO A 220 8.71 10.30 -17.06
C PRO A 220 8.60 10.53 -18.58
N VAL A 221 8.79 11.80 -18.99
CA VAL A 221 8.65 12.27 -20.38
C VAL A 221 9.46 11.41 -21.37
N ALA A 222 10.68 11.00 -21.00
CA ALA A 222 11.53 10.13 -21.81
C ALA A 222 10.92 8.76 -22.19
N LYS A 223 9.97 8.23 -21.39
CA LYS A 223 9.35 6.90 -21.59
C LYS A 223 7.86 6.96 -21.96
N LEU A 224 7.32 8.16 -22.10
CA LEU A 224 5.88 8.38 -22.23
C LEU A 224 5.37 8.17 -23.66
N GLY A 225 4.30 7.39 -23.81
CA GLY A 225 3.67 7.12 -25.10
C GLY A 225 2.73 8.23 -25.57
N ALA A 226 2.32 8.17 -26.84
CA ALA A 226 1.40 9.14 -27.45
C ALA A 226 0.03 9.26 -26.75
N TRP A 227 -0.36 8.24 -25.99
CA TRP A 227 -1.61 8.20 -25.23
C TRP A 227 -1.73 9.35 -24.23
N ALA A 228 -0.61 9.85 -23.70
CA ALA A 228 -0.59 10.89 -22.67
C ALA A 228 -1.17 12.23 -23.15
N VAL A 229 -1.23 12.47 -24.47
CA VAL A 229 -1.81 13.69 -25.02
C VAL A 229 -3.27 13.50 -25.48
N SER A 230 -3.66 12.26 -25.81
CA SER A 230 -4.93 11.98 -26.50
C SER A 230 -6.01 11.34 -25.62
N SER A 231 -5.67 10.85 -24.42
CA SER A 231 -6.60 10.02 -23.63
C SER A 231 -7.60 10.78 -22.76
N TRP A 232 -7.52 12.11 -22.67
CA TRP A 232 -8.18 12.90 -21.61
C TRP A 232 -9.41 13.70 -22.07
N GLY A 233 -9.97 13.40 -23.25
CA GLY A 233 -10.94 14.27 -23.94
C GLY A 233 -12.14 14.73 -23.11
N THR A 234 -12.68 13.89 -22.21
CA THR A 234 -13.81 14.24 -21.34
C THR A 234 -13.41 14.59 -19.91
N ALA A 235 -12.14 14.40 -19.54
CA ALA A 235 -11.67 14.60 -18.17
C ALA A 235 -11.55 16.09 -17.81
N PHE A 236 -11.24 16.96 -18.77
CA PHE A 236 -11.08 18.40 -18.52
C PHE A 236 -12.33 19.18 -18.96
N THR A 237 -13.19 19.51 -18.01
CA THR A 237 -14.39 20.32 -18.22
C THR A 237 -14.11 21.82 -18.10
N ASP A 238 -13.17 22.21 -17.22
CA ASP A 238 -12.91 23.62 -16.91
C ASP A 238 -11.94 24.27 -17.90
N ALA A 239 -12.18 25.54 -18.22
CA ALA A 239 -11.31 26.31 -19.13
C ALA A 239 -9.88 26.41 -18.58
N THR A 240 -9.72 26.61 -17.26
CA THR A 240 -8.41 26.66 -16.59
C THR A 240 -7.66 25.33 -16.72
N ALA A 241 -8.33 24.22 -16.40
CA ALA A 241 -7.70 22.90 -16.46
C ALA A 241 -7.32 22.52 -17.90
N ARG A 242 -8.16 22.84 -18.88
CA ARG A 242 -7.83 22.70 -20.32
C ARG A 242 -6.63 23.54 -20.72
N GLY A 243 -6.51 24.76 -20.20
CA GLY A 243 -5.36 25.65 -20.43
C GLY A 243 -4.07 25.07 -19.87
N GLU A 244 -4.08 24.58 -18.63
CA GLU A 244 -2.93 23.94 -18.01
C GLU A 244 -2.52 22.66 -18.74
N PHE A 245 -3.48 21.81 -19.12
CA PHE A 245 -3.18 20.63 -19.93
C PHE A 245 -2.56 21.01 -21.29
N ALA A 246 -3.04 22.08 -21.93
CA ALA A 246 -2.47 22.57 -23.17
C ALA A 246 -1.02 23.07 -23.00
N GLN A 247 -0.68 23.68 -21.85
CA GLN A 247 0.69 24.07 -21.53
C GLN A 247 1.60 22.85 -21.33
N ILE A 248 1.13 21.82 -20.63
CA ILE A 248 1.86 20.55 -20.47
C ILE A 248 2.13 19.93 -21.85
N ALA A 249 1.10 19.84 -22.70
CA ALA A 249 1.24 19.31 -24.05
C ALA A 249 2.17 20.16 -24.93
N ALA A 250 2.20 21.48 -24.76
CA ALA A 250 3.15 22.36 -25.45
C ALA A 250 4.60 22.06 -25.03
N GLY A 251 4.87 21.89 -23.73
CA GLY A 251 6.19 21.50 -23.24
C GLY A 251 6.65 20.15 -23.82
N TRP A 252 5.74 19.18 -23.91
CA TRP A 252 6.02 17.89 -24.55
C TRP A 252 6.24 17.98 -26.07
N ALA A 253 5.76 19.02 -26.74
CA ALA A 253 6.01 19.28 -28.16
C ALA A 253 7.38 19.94 -28.41
N GLU A 254 7.95 20.63 -27.41
CA GLU A 254 9.22 21.35 -27.51
C GLU A 254 10.43 20.47 -27.15
N GLN A 255 10.26 19.50 -26.26
CA GLN A 255 11.32 18.56 -25.91
C GLN A 255 11.79 17.71 -27.10
N SER A 256 13.05 17.25 -27.06
CA SER A 256 13.68 16.41 -28.10
C SER A 256 14.08 15.00 -27.62
N GLU A 257 13.89 14.69 -26.35
CA GLU A 257 14.27 13.40 -25.74
C GLU A 257 13.35 12.24 -26.14
N ASN A 258 12.09 12.52 -26.47
CA ASN A 258 11.09 11.53 -26.85
C ASN A 258 10.37 11.98 -28.13
N ALA A 259 10.86 11.48 -29.27
CA ALA A 259 10.31 11.83 -30.60
C ALA A 259 8.84 11.41 -30.78
N VAL A 260 8.41 10.30 -30.17
CA VAL A 260 7.02 9.80 -30.26
C VAL A 260 6.06 10.76 -29.58
N LEU A 261 6.36 11.13 -28.34
CA LEU A 261 5.56 12.10 -27.58
C LEU A 261 5.59 13.48 -28.24
N GLN A 262 6.74 13.90 -28.76
CA GLN A 262 6.88 15.19 -29.46
C GLN A 262 5.97 15.25 -30.69
N ALA A 263 6.01 14.22 -31.54
CA ALA A 263 5.18 14.14 -32.74
C ALA A 263 3.68 14.11 -32.39
N ALA A 264 3.29 13.32 -31.38
CA ALA A 264 1.92 13.25 -30.89
C ALA A 264 1.42 14.61 -30.38
N SER A 265 2.23 15.30 -29.58
CA SER A 265 1.90 16.61 -29.02
C SER A 265 1.74 17.68 -30.11
N LYS A 266 2.66 17.71 -31.08
CA LYS A 266 2.54 18.59 -32.27
C LYS A 266 1.29 18.27 -33.10
N GLY A 267 0.94 16.99 -33.24
CA GLY A 267 -0.26 16.54 -33.93
C GLY A 267 -1.53 17.07 -33.28
N VAL A 268 -1.67 16.90 -31.96
CA VAL A 268 -2.84 17.40 -31.20
C VAL A 268 -2.94 18.92 -31.25
N ALA A 269 -1.81 19.64 -31.18
CA ALA A 269 -1.79 21.09 -31.31
C ALA A 269 -2.27 21.60 -32.68
N LYS A 270 -1.99 20.85 -33.76
CA LYS A 270 -2.48 21.18 -35.12
C LYS A 270 -3.98 20.94 -35.26
N LEU A 271 -4.49 19.82 -34.73
CA LEU A 271 -5.92 19.46 -34.75
C LEU A 271 -6.81 20.49 -34.04
N LYS A 272 -6.31 21.20 -33.02
CA LYS A 272 -7.05 22.27 -32.32
C LYS A 272 -7.10 23.60 -33.09
N ARG A 273 -6.28 23.78 -34.14
CA ARG A 273 -6.22 25.02 -34.95
C ARG A 273 -7.06 24.96 -36.23
N THR A 274 -7.46 23.76 -36.64
CA THR A 274 -8.46 23.50 -37.70
C THR A 274 -9.86 23.40 -37.10
#